data_AF-A0A9P0GI22-F1
#
_entry.id   AF-A0A9P0GI22-F1
#
_cell.length_a   1.000
_cell.length_b   1.000
_cell.length_c   1.000
_cell.angle_alpha   90.00
_cell.angle_beta   90.00
_cell.angle_gamma   90.00
#
_symmetry.space_group_name_H-M   'P 1'
#
loop_
_entity.id
_entity.type
_entity.pdbx_description
1 polymer ?
#
loop_
_entity_poly.entity_id
_entity_poly.type
_entity_poly.pdbx_seq_one_letter_code
_entity_poly.pdbx_strand_id
1 'polypeptide(L)'
;MQIRVPRLDLHYLKQLTGIYPVNLAKSYIQDKLQREETNILQFDELVEDPSISRIRVYSRFRNICKYMLWIYFTIDENVDHQPLELHYYCTCKSEARTLGTCAHVASVLWFLGYARYEQNMRYPSIQLLNEITDAAERMLPENIDHGPELVEI
;
A
#
# COMPACT_ATOMS: atom_id res chain seq x y z
N MET A 1 21.17 2.86 -4.52
CA MET A 1 19.94 3.45 -3.96
C MET A 1 19.52 2.60 -2.76
N GLN A 2 19.70 3.08 -1.52
CA GLN A 2 19.50 2.25 -0.33
C GLN A 2 18.19 2.66 0.35
N ILE A 3 17.16 1.82 0.23
CA ILE A 3 15.89 2.03 0.91
C ILE A 3 16.11 1.74 2.40
N ARG A 4 16.01 2.75 3.26
CA ARG A 4 16.48 2.71 4.66
C ARG A 4 15.48 2.19 5.71
N VAL A 5 14.27 1.79 5.31
CA VAL A 5 13.28 1.21 6.23
C VAL A 5 13.90 0.01 6.99
N PRO A 6 13.90 -0.03 8.34
CA PRO A 6 14.53 -1.10 9.08
C PRO A 6 13.79 -2.43 8.90
N ARG A 7 14.47 -3.54 9.22
CA ARG A 7 13.79 -4.84 9.34
C ARG A 7 12.79 -4.76 10.49
N LEU A 8 11.54 -5.11 10.20
CA LEU A 8 10.43 -5.15 11.13
C LEU A 8 10.02 -6.61 11.37
N ASP A 9 9.83 -6.97 12.63
CA ASP A 9 9.24 -8.24 12.98
C ASP A 9 7.76 -8.34 12.54
N LEU A 10 7.32 -9.54 12.14
CA LEU A 10 5.97 -9.76 11.64
C LEU A 10 4.91 -9.63 12.74
N HIS A 11 5.23 -10.03 13.97
CA HIS A 11 4.33 -9.87 15.11
C HIS A 11 4.12 -8.38 15.41
N TYR A 12 5.21 -7.60 15.43
CA TYR A 12 5.16 -6.14 15.55
C TYR A 12 4.29 -5.49 14.47
N LEU A 13 4.49 -5.86 13.20
CA LEU A 13 3.67 -5.36 12.09
C LEU A 13 2.18 -5.65 12.25
N LYS A 14 1.83 -6.86 12.73
CA LYS A 14 0.43 -7.25 12.98
C LYS A 14 -0.18 -6.47 14.14
N GLN A 15 0.60 -6.18 15.18
CA GLN A 15 0.15 -5.36 16.30
C GLN A 15 -0.08 -3.90 15.88
N LEU A 16 0.82 -3.35 15.07
CA LEU A 16 0.73 -1.97 14.59
C LEU A 16 -0.41 -1.77 13.60
N THR A 17 -0.51 -2.64 12.59
CA THR A 17 -1.41 -2.43 11.44
C THR A 17 -2.72 -3.20 11.52
N GLY A 18 -2.77 -4.25 12.34
CA GLY A 18 -3.82 -5.26 12.38
C GLY A 18 -3.48 -6.49 11.52
N ILE A 19 -4.03 -7.66 11.88
CA ILE A 19 -3.77 -8.93 11.18
C ILE A 19 -4.31 -8.91 9.75
N TYR A 20 -5.52 -8.38 9.57
CA TYR A 20 -6.19 -8.36 8.26
C TYR A 20 -5.42 -7.53 7.21
N PRO A 21 -4.99 -6.28 7.49
CA PRO A 21 -4.19 -5.50 6.55
C PRO A 21 -2.86 -6.17 6.16
N VAL A 22 -2.18 -6.84 7.09
CA VAL A 22 -0.94 -7.62 6.79
C VAL A 22 -1.22 -8.79 5.86
N ASN A 23 -2.33 -9.49 6.04
CA ASN A 23 -2.69 -10.58 5.13
C ASN A 23 -3.04 -10.05 3.73
N LEU A 24 -3.73 -8.91 3.66
CA LEU A 24 -4.07 -8.25 2.41
C LEU A 24 -2.84 -7.68 1.68
N ALA A 25 -1.81 -7.26 2.42
CA ALA A 25 -0.58 -6.67 1.89
C ALA A 25 0.09 -7.55 0.82
N LYS A 26 0.08 -8.87 1.01
CA LYS A 26 0.63 -9.86 0.06
C LYS A 26 0.02 -9.70 -1.33
N SER A 27 -1.31 -9.80 -1.40
CA SER A 27 -2.05 -9.66 -2.65
C SER A 27 -1.95 -8.25 -3.21
N TYR A 28 -1.86 -7.24 -2.35
CA TYR A 28 -1.72 -5.85 -2.78
C TYR A 28 -0.38 -5.59 -3.49
N ILE A 29 0.72 -6.04 -2.90
CA ILE A 29 2.06 -5.90 -3.46
C ILE A 29 2.22 -6.77 -4.70
N GLN A 30 1.69 -7.99 -4.69
CA GLN A 30 1.70 -8.87 -5.86
C GLN A 30 0.96 -8.27 -7.05
N ASP A 31 -0.26 -7.76 -6.84
CA ASP A 31 -1.05 -7.09 -7.88
C ASP A 31 -0.28 -5.93 -8.50
N LYS A 32 0.51 -5.20 -7.69
CA LYS A 32 1.39 -4.13 -8.18
C LYS A 32 2.61 -4.65 -8.93
N LEU A 33 3.28 -5.68 -8.43
CA LEU A 33 4.42 -6.33 -9.10
C LEU A 33 4.05 -6.85 -10.49
N GLN A 34 2.81 -7.29 -10.68
CA GLN A 34 2.35 -7.83 -11.96
C GLN A 34 1.88 -6.77 -12.94
N ARG A 35 1.24 -5.68 -12.47
CA ARG A 35 0.68 -4.63 -13.34
C ARG A 35 1.70 -3.57 -13.76
N GLU A 36 2.74 -3.34 -12.97
CA GLU A 36 3.69 -2.24 -13.18
C GLU A 36 5.11 -2.80 -13.36
N GLU A 37 5.56 -2.95 -14.61
CA GLU A 37 6.88 -3.50 -14.96
C GLU A 37 8.07 -2.68 -14.43
N THR A 38 7.87 -1.42 -14.02
CA THR A 38 9.00 -0.53 -13.68
C THR A 38 8.85 0.36 -12.45
N ASN A 39 7.68 0.51 -11.79
CA ASN A 39 7.51 1.60 -10.80
C ASN A 39 6.51 1.35 -9.64
N ILE A 40 6.48 0.13 -9.10
CA ILE A 40 5.56 -0.33 -8.03
C ILE A 40 5.49 0.62 -6.81
N LEU A 41 6.65 1.15 -6.40
CA LEU A 41 6.79 2.16 -5.35
C LEU A 41 7.79 3.20 -5.86
N GLN A 42 7.33 4.44 -6.11
CA GLN A 42 8.25 5.52 -6.43
C GLN A 42 8.74 6.14 -5.13
N PHE A 43 10.04 6.07 -4.91
CA PHE A 43 10.71 6.76 -3.82
C PHE A 43 11.02 8.18 -4.26
N ASP A 44 10.84 9.11 -3.34
CA ASP A 44 11.12 10.50 -3.61
C ASP A 44 12.47 10.90 -2.99
N GLU A 45 13.41 11.26 -3.85
CA GLU A 45 14.80 11.54 -3.48
C GLU A 45 14.99 12.91 -2.79
N LEU A 46 13.95 13.76 -2.79
CA LEU A 46 13.99 15.11 -2.24
C LEU A 46 13.85 15.19 -0.71
N VAL A 47 13.80 14.06 0.01
CA VAL A 47 13.75 14.07 1.47
C VAL A 47 15.18 14.08 2.01
N GLU A 48 15.62 15.24 2.51
CA GLU A 48 16.96 15.42 3.08
C GLU A 48 17.16 14.62 4.39
N ASP A 49 16.08 14.35 5.12
CA ASP A 49 16.12 13.61 6.38
C ASP A 49 16.18 12.08 6.15
N PRO A 50 17.27 11.39 6.59
CA PRO A 50 17.40 9.95 6.44
C PRO A 50 16.36 9.14 7.24
N SER A 51 15.70 9.76 8.22
CA SER A 51 14.69 9.18 9.10
C SER A 51 13.29 9.17 8.47
N ILE A 52 13.10 9.89 7.35
CA ILE A 52 11.82 9.99 6.65
C ILE A 52 11.93 9.35 5.27
N SER A 53 11.00 8.46 4.97
CA SER A 53 10.82 7.89 3.64
C SER A 53 9.50 8.36 3.04
N ARG A 54 9.58 9.11 1.94
CA ARG A 54 8.41 9.48 1.11
C ARG A 54 8.25 8.48 -0.04
N ILE A 55 7.06 7.88 -0.12
CA ILE A 55 6.76 6.79 -1.05
C ILE A 55 5.45 7.12 -1.76
N ARG A 56 5.43 6.97 -3.07
CA ARG A 56 4.23 7.13 -3.88
C ARG A 56 3.69 5.77 -4.28
N VAL A 57 2.41 5.55 -4.00
CA VAL A 57 1.68 4.32 -4.31
C VAL A 57 0.53 4.65 -5.24
N TYR A 58 0.36 3.85 -6.28
CA TYR A 58 -0.76 3.98 -7.20
C TYR A 58 -2.01 3.30 -6.64
N SER A 59 -3.18 3.92 -6.81
CA SER A 59 -4.46 3.28 -6.49
C SER A 59 -4.65 2.00 -7.29
N ARG A 60 -5.36 1.02 -6.71
CA ARG A 60 -5.77 -0.21 -7.41
C ARG A 60 -6.94 0.04 -8.38
N PHE A 61 -7.78 1.03 -8.10
CA PHE A 61 -9.03 1.24 -8.84
C PHE A 61 -8.92 2.28 -9.96
N ARG A 62 -7.90 3.14 -9.92
CA ARG A 62 -7.67 4.21 -10.90
C ARG A 62 -6.18 4.46 -11.03
N ASN A 63 -5.60 4.16 -12.19
CA ASN A 63 -4.17 4.39 -12.47
C ASN A 63 -3.75 5.88 -12.36
N ILE A 64 -4.73 6.79 -12.38
CA ILE A 64 -4.53 8.24 -12.25
C ILE A 64 -4.33 8.67 -10.79
N CYS A 65 -4.92 7.95 -9.82
CA CYS A 65 -4.89 8.35 -8.42
C CYS A 65 -3.60 7.87 -7.75
N LYS A 66 -2.72 8.83 -7.42
CA LYS A 66 -1.46 8.60 -6.69
C LYS A 66 -1.64 9.00 -5.23
N TYR A 67 -1.41 8.06 -4.32
CA TYR A 67 -1.35 8.35 -2.89
C TYR A 67 0.10 8.56 -2.46
N MET A 68 0.33 9.59 -1.65
CA MET A 68 1.62 9.84 -1.03
C MET A 68 1.60 9.25 0.39
N LEU A 69 2.66 8.53 0.71
CA LEU A 69 2.91 7.95 2.01
C LEU A 69 4.20 8.52 2.57
N TRP A 70 4.19 8.80 3.86
CA TRP A 70 5.37 9.15 4.63
C TRP A 70 5.53 8.14 5.74
N ILE A 71 6.76 7.69 5.92
CA ILE A 71 7.15 6.81 7.00
C ILE A 71 8.32 7.49 7.71
N TYR A 72 8.13 7.85 8.96
CA TYR A 72 9.19 8.31 9.83
C TYR A 72 9.59 7.16 10.75
N PHE A 73 10.88 6.92 10.89
CA PHE A 73 11.41 5.93 11.81
C PHE A 73 12.71 6.39 12.45
N THR A 74 12.91 6.02 13.71
CA THR A 74 14.19 6.14 14.39
C THR A 74 14.74 4.75 14.67
N ILE A 75 16.04 4.58 14.44
CA ILE A 75 16.74 3.31 14.65
C ILE A 75 17.54 3.46 15.93
N ASP A 76 17.40 2.52 16.87
CA ASP A 76 18.37 2.34 17.94
C ASP A 76 19.38 1.29 17.48
N GLU A 77 20.66 1.66 17.43
CA GLU A 77 21.75 0.74 17.04
C GLU A 77 21.90 -0.45 18.00
N ASN A 78 21.31 -0.37 19.20
CA ASN A 78 21.42 -1.39 20.25
C ASN A 78 20.24 -2.37 20.30
N VAL A 79 19.16 -2.15 19.52
CA VAL A 79 17.97 -3.01 19.53
C VAL A 79 17.79 -3.64 18.16
N ASP A 80 18.06 -4.94 18.08
CA ASP A 80 17.85 -5.70 16.86
C ASP A 80 16.35 -5.75 16.50
N HIS A 81 16.04 -5.32 15.27
CA HIS A 81 14.80 -5.59 14.54
C HIS A 81 13.52 -4.83 14.94
N GLN A 82 13.61 -3.75 15.73
CA GLN A 82 12.48 -2.85 15.98
C GLN A 82 12.91 -1.38 15.99
N PRO A 83 12.22 -0.49 15.25
CA PRO A 83 12.46 0.95 15.36
C PRO A 83 11.99 1.45 16.72
N LEU A 84 12.73 2.41 17.28
CA LEU A 84 12.38 3.06 18.55
C LEU A 84 11.06 3.84 18.41
N GLU A 85 10.93 4.58 17.31
CA GLU A 85 9.70 5.24 16.92
C GLU A 85 9.36 4.88 15.47
N LEU A 86 8.08 4.63 15.20
CA LEU A 86 7.56 4.42 13.85
C LEU A 86 6.25 5.18 13.69
N HIS A 87 6.28 6.17 12.81
CA HIS A 87 5.11 6.98 12.45
C HIS A 87 4.86 6.89 10.97
N TYR A 88 3.58 6.92 10.57
CA TYR A 88 3.19 6.86 9.18
C TYR A 88 2.03 7.79 8.89
N TYR A 89 1.98 8.26 7.65
CA TYR A 89 0.88 9.05 7.13
C TYR A 89 0.62 8.71 5.67
N CYS A 90 -0.64 8.71 5.26
CA CYS A 90 -1.06 8.41 3.89
C CYS A 90 -2.15 9.37 3.44
N THR A 91 -2.03 9.93 2.23
CA THR A 91 -3.04 10.83 1.64
C THR A 91 -4.31 10.14 1.14
N CYS A 92 -4.45 8.82 1.33
CA CYS A 92 -5.68 8.15 0.94
C CYS A 92 -6.85 8.54 1.86
N LYS A 93 -8.09 8.36 1.42
CA LYS A 93 -9.31 8.70 2.20
C LYS A 93 -9.38 8.03 3.59
N SER A 94 -8.64 6.95 3.78
CA SER A 94 -8.58 6.29 5.09
C SER A 94 -7.64 6.99 6.08
N GLU A 95 -6.77 7.90 5.60
CA GLU A 95 -5.89 8.78 6.38
C GLU A 95 -5.23 8.09 7.61
N ALA A 96 -4.98 8.86 8.67
CA ALA A 96 -4.43 8.40 9.94
C ALA A 96 -5.55 7.82 10.82
N ARG A 97 -6.11 6.67 10.44
CA ARG A 97 -7.04 5.94 11.32
C ARG A 97 -6.38 5.74 12.69
N THR A 98 -7.16 5.97 13.75
CA THR A 98 -6.75 5.73 15.13
C THR A 98 -6.66 4.25 15.48
N LEU A 99 -7.35 3.37 14.74
CA LEU A 99 -7.28 1.91 14.88
C LEU A 99 -7.01 1.26 13.52
N GLY A 100 -5.86 0.60 13.42
CA GLY A 100 -5.37 -0.03 12.20
C GLY A 100 -4.84 0.98 11.17
N THR A 101 -4.34 0.47 10.05
CA THR A 101 -3.79 1.29 8.96
C THR A 101 -4.57 1.12 7.67
N CYS A 102 -4.41 2.08 6.75
CA CYS A 102 -4.89 1.86 5.39
C CYS A 102 -4.10 0.72 4.73
N ALA A 103 -4.71 0.05 3.75
CA ALA A 103 -4.04 -1.02 3.01
C ALA A 103 -2.73 -0.56 2.36
N HIS A 104 -2.61 0.72 1.98
CA HIS A 104 -1.38 1.28 1.42
C HIS A 104 -0.22 1.22 2.44
N VAL A 105 -0.43 1.75 3.65
CA VAL A 105 0.59 1.76 4.71
C VAL A 105 0.95 0.34 5.12
N ALA A 106 -0.05 -0.52 5.36
CA ALA A 106 0.19 -1.91 5.70
C ALA A 106 1.03 -2.62 4.63
N SER A 107 0.71 -2.40 3.35
CA SER A 107 1.42 -3.02 2.23
C SER A 107 2.87 -2.56 2.12
N VAL A 108 3.11 -1.25 2.26
CA VAL A 108 4.45 -0.68 2.20
C VAL A 108 5.31 -1.11 3.39
N LEU A 109 4.79 -1.04 4.61
CA LEU A 109 5.50 -1.49 5.82
C LEU A 109 5.78 -2.99 5.75
N TRP A 110 4.82 -3.79 5.29
CA TRP A 110 5.01 -5.22 5.12
C TRP A 110 6.07 -5.54 4.07
N PHE A 111 6.06 -4.86 2.92
CA PHE A 111 7.03 -5.13 1.86
C PHE A 111 8.44 -4.65 2.23
N LEU A 112 8.55 -3.38 2.63
CA LEU A 112 9.85 -2.74 2.91
C LEU A 112 10.42 -3.12 4.27
N GLY A 113 9.58 -3.35 5.26
CA GLY A 113 10.02 -3.72 6.60
C GLY A 113 10.21 -5.22 6.80
N TYR A 114 9.46 -6.06 6.09
CA TYR A 114 9.48 -7.51 6.33
C TYR A 114 9.82 -8.31 5.08
N ALA A 115 8.96 -8.30 4.06
CA ALA A 115 9.04 -9.24 2.94
C ALA A 115 10.36 -9.16 2.15
N ARG A 116 10.93 -7.97 1.98
CA ARG A 116 12.20 -7.79 1.26
C ARG A 116 13.41 -8.43 1.95
N TYR A 117 13.32 -8.68 3.25
CA TYR A 117 14.38 -9.29 4.05
C TYR A 117 14.26 -10.82 4.12
N GLU A 118 13.14 -11.36 3.65
CA GLU A 118 12.85 -12.80 3.69
C GLU A 118 13.30 -13.48 2.40
N GLN A 119 14.08 -14.56 2.52
CA GLN A 119 14.66 -15.28 1.37
C GLN A 119 13.64 -16.13 0.61
N ASN A 120 12.54 -16.55 1.26
CA ASN A 120 11.57 -17.51 0.72
C ASN A 120 10.14 -16.95 0.75
N MET A 121 9.96 -15.74 0.22
CA MET A 121 8.65 -15.09 0.20
C MET A 121 7.69 -15.79 -0.77
N ARG A 122 6.58 -16.32 -0.26
CA ARG A 122 5.48 -16.85 -1.10
C ARG A 122 4.38 -15.82 -1.29
N TYR A 123 4.09 -15.51 -2.54
CA TYR A 123 2.94 -14.71 -2.92
C TYR A 123 1.73 -15.62 -3.25
N PRO A 124 0.49 -15.12 -3.09
CA PRO A 124 -0.72 -15.82 -3.51
C PRO A 124 -0.69 -16.29 -4.98
N SER A 125 -1.58 -17.21 -5.37
CA SER A 125 -1.72 -17.59 -6.78
C SER A 125 -2.24 -16.41 -7.61
N ILE A 126 -1.68 -16.24 -8.80
CA ILE A 126 -2.06 -15.19 -9.76
C ILE A 126 -3.19 -15.61 -10.69
N GLN A 127 -3.60 -16.88 -10.65
CA GLN A 127 -4.55 -17.44 -11.61
C GLN A 127 -5.87 -16.66 -11.62
N LEU A 128 -6.40 -16.33 -10.44
CA LEU A 128 -7.61 -15.52 -10.31
C LEU A 128 -7.43 -14.08 -10.82
N LEU A 129 -6.24 -13.49 -10.66
CA LEU A 129 -5.98 -12.12 -11.13
C LEU A 129 -5.97 -12.05 -12.66
N ASN A 130 -5.53 -13.11 -13.34
CA ASN A 130 -5.55 -13.18 -14.81
C ASN A 130 -6.97 -13.37 -15.38
N GLU A 131 -7.91 -13.86 -14.55
CA GLU A 131 -9.31 -14.09 -14.96
C GLU A 131 -10.21 -12.88 -14.71
N ILE A 132 -9.73 -11.85 -13.99
CA ILE A 132 -10.51 -10.66 -13.63
C ILE A 132 -9.96 -9.45 -14.39
N THR A 133 -10.80 -8.81 -15.21
CA THR A 133 -10.45 -7.58 -15.93
C THR A 133 -10.26 -6.40 -14.99
N ASP A 134 -9.31 -5.51 -15.29
CA ASP A 134 -9.03 -4.34 -14.46
C ASP A 134 -10.26 -3.42 -14.38
N ALA A 135 -10.58 -2.93 -13.19
CA ALA A 135 -11.60 -1.91 -13.01
C ALA A 135 -11.23 -0.58 -13.71
N ALA A 136 -9.95 -0.34 -13.99
CA ALA A 136 -9.49 0.77 -14.81
C ALA A 136 -9.91 0.63 -16.29
N GLU A 137 -10.15 -0.60 -16.77
CA GLU A 137 -10.65 -0.90 -18.11
C GLU A 137 -12.19 -0.99 -18.14
N ARG A 138 -12.85 -0.70 -17.02
CA ARG A 138 -14.31 -0.67 -16.96
C ARG A 138 -14.85 0.39 -17.92
N MET A 139 -15.73 -0.03 -18.83
CA MET A 139 -16.55 0.87 -19.65
C MET A 139 -17.23 1.92 -18.76
N LEU A 140 -17.12 3.19 -19.12
CA LEU A 140 -17.85 4.26 -18.42
C LEU A 140 -19.33 3.90 -18.42
N PRO A 141 -20.06 4.09 -17.31
CA PRO A 141 -21.50 3.91 -17.33
C PRO A 141 -22.06 4.79 -18.43
N GLU A 142 -22.83 4.19 -19.35
CA GLU A 142 -23.66 4.97 -20.26
C GLU A 142 -24.56 5.86 -19.40
N ASN A 143 -24.70 7.12 -19.79
CA ASN A 143 -25.53 8.08 -19.09
C ASN A 143 -26.98 7.68 -19.34
N ILE A 144 -27.48 6.71 -18.57
CA ILE A 144 -28.88 6.32 -18.60
C ILE A 144 -29.64 7.40 -17.82
N ASP A 145 -29.87 8.53 -18.50
CA ASP A 145 -30.80 9.56 -18.06
C ASP A 145 -32.21 8.99 -18.21
N HIS A 146 -32.58 8.08 -17.30
CA HIS A 146 -33.98 7.80 -17.02
C HIS A 146 -34.52 8.99 -16.24
N GLY A 147 -34.76 10.10 -16.95
CA GLY A 147 -35.62 11.16 -16.45
C GLY A 147 -36.94 10.53 -16.00
N PRO A 148 -37.53 10.98 -14.87
CA PRO A 148 -38.77 10.40 -14.39
C PRO A 148 -39.85 10.55 -15.47
N GLU A 149 -40.38 9.44 -15.97
CA GLU A 149 -41.64 9.45 -16.72
C GLU A 149 -42.69 10.08 -15.80
N LEU A 150 -43.15 11.26 -16.20
CA LEU A 150 -44.28 11.92 -15.55
C LEU A 150 -45.50 11.01 -15.75
N VAL A 151 -45.86 10.27 -14.71
CA VAL A 151 -47.16 9.61 -14.62
C VAL A 151 -48.19 10.72 -14.42
N GLU A 152 -48.93 11.05 -15.46
CA GLU A 152 -50.12 11.91 -15.35
C GLU A 152 -51.14 11.19 -14.45
N ILE A 153 -51.41 11.81 -13.29
CA ILE A 153 -52.51 11.47 -12.37
C ILE A 153 -53.75 12.29 -12.68
#